data_AF-A0A1A8UKU1-F1
#
_entry.id   AF-A0A1A8UKU1-F1
#
_cell.length_a   1.000
_cell.length_b   1.000
_cell.length_c   1.000
_cell.angle_alpha   90.00
_cell.angle_beta   90.00
_cell.angle_gamma   90.00
#
_symmetry.space_group_name_H-M   'P 1'
#
loop_
_entity.id
_entity.type
_entity.pdbx_description
1 polymer ?
#
loop_
_entity_poly.entity_id
_entity_poly.type
_entity_poly.pdbx_seq_one_letter_code
_entity_poly.pdbx_strand_id
1 'polypeptide(L)'
;ELRGQMNEAKSLYDEALAIHPAGERILLHMGHLLVKTGRVHLGEKVLRDAVQMHSTSHEAWSGLGEALQALNHSEASDCFFTALELEASCPIRPFTIIPREL
;
A
#
# COMPACT_ATOMS: atom_id res chain seq x y z
N GLU A 1 7.85 11.14 5.62
CA GLU A 1 6.49 11.64 5.32
C GLU A 1 5.92 12.62 6.34
N LEU A 2 5.86 12.28 7.64
CA LEU A 2 5.23 13.14 8.67
C LEU A 2 5.87 14.53 8.86
N ARG A 3 7.15 14.69 8.46
CA ARG A 3 7.87 15.98 8.49
C ARG A 3 7.76 16.78 7.18
N GLY A 4 6.97 16.33 6.20
CA GLY A 4 6.83 16.98 4.89
C GLY A 4 8.04 16.84 3.95
N GLN A 5 9.11 16.19 4.40
CA GLN A 5 10.32 15.92 3.60
C GLN A 5 10.10 14.71 2.67
N MET A 6 9.39 14.95 1.57
CA MET A 6 8.98 13.90 0.63
C MET A 6 10.18 13.26 -0.12
N ASN A 7 11.20 14.05 -0.47
CA ASN A 7 12.37 13.55 -1.19
C ASN A 7 13.27 12.65 -0.32
N GLU A 8 13.44 13.02 0.95
CA GLU A 8 14.22 12.24 1.92
C GLU A 8 13.50 10.94 2.27
N ALA A 9 12.17 10.99 2.45
CA ALA A 9 11.36 9.79 2.65
C ALA A 9 11.51 8.81 1.48
N LYS A 10 11.54 9.33 0.24
CA LYS A 10 11.76 8.49 -0.94
C LYS A 10 13.10 7.77 -0.90
N SER A 11 14.19 8.48 -0.61
CA SER A 11 15.53 7.88 -0.52
C SER A 11 15.59 6.77 0.53
N LEU A 12 14.97 7.00 1.69
CA LEU A 12 14.92 6.02 2.77
C LEU A 12 14.09 4.78 2.39
N TYR A 13 12.99 4.96 1.65
CA TYR A 13 12.20 3.82 1.17
C TYR A 13 12.92 3.06 0.05
N ASP A 14 13.66 3.74 -0.83
CA ASP A 14 14.50 3.09 -1.86
C ASP A 14 15.60 2.23 -1.20
N GLU A 15 16.24 2.72 -0.14
CA GLU A 15 17.20 1.95 0.68
C GLU A 15 16.53 0.76 1.38
N ALA A 16 15.33 0.96 1.93
CA ALA A 16 14.59 -0.10 2.61
C ALA A 16 14.16 -1.21 1.63
N LEU A 17 13.78 -0.86 0.40
CA LEU A 17 13.49 -1.83 -0.67
C LEU A 17 14.74 -2.58 -1.13
N ALA A 18 15.92 -1.94 -1.11
CA ALA A 18 17.17 -2.63 -1.41
C ALA A 18 17.51 -3.74 -0.39
N ILE A 19 17.09 -3.55 0.87
CA ILE A 19 17.29 -4.53 1.95
C ILE A 19 16.16 -5.56 1.98
N HIS A 20 14.91 -5.13 1.81
CA HIS A 20 13.73 -5.99 1.84
C HIS A 20 12.78 -5.66 0.67
N PRO A 21 13.01 -6.24 -0.51
CA PRO A 21 12.31 -5.89 -1.75
C PRO A 21 10.80 -6.15 -1.72
N ALA A 22 10.32 -7.01 -0.82
CA ALA A 22 8.93 -7.44 -0.72
C ALA A 22 8.22 -6.91 0.55
N GLY A 23 8.71 -5.81 1.13
CA GLY A 23 8.06 -5.21 2.29
C GLY A 23 6.75 -4.52 1.92
N GLU A 24 5.61 -5.16 2.20
CA GLU A 24 4.26 -4.61 1.97
C GLU A 24 4.13 -3.16 2.45
N ARG A 25 4.50 -2.89 3.70
CA ARG A 25 4.42 -1.56 4.30
C ARG A 25 5.28 -0.52 3.58
N ILE A 26 6.43 -0.94 3.04
CA ILE A 26 7.32 -0.03 2.31
C ILE A 26 6.69 0.33 0.96
N LEU A 27 6.14 -0.66 0.24
CA LEU A 27 5.43 -0.44 -1.02
C LEU A 27 4.20 0.46 -0.81
N LEU A 28 3.41 0.22 0.25
CA LEU A 28 2.27 1.06 0.62
C LEU A 28 2.68 2.53 0.79
N HIS A 29 3.67 2.80 1.66
CA HIS A 29 4.10 4.16 1.94
C HIS A 29 4.76 4.83 0.74
N MET A 30 5.53 4.09 -0.06
CA MET A 30 6.06 4.58 -1.34
C MET A 30 4.94 4.96 -2.31
N GLY A 31 3.93 4.11 -2.45
CA GLY A 31 2.76 4.36 -3.28
C GLY A 31 2.05 5.65 -2.90
N HIS A 32 1.75 5.83 -1.61
CA HIS A 32 1.14 7.05 -1.08
C HIS A 32 2.01 8.29 -1.33
N LEU A 33 3.31 8.17 -1.11
CA LEU A 33 4.26 9.25 -1.38
C LEU A 33 4.27 9.65 -2.86
N LEU A 34 4.23 8.68 -3.77
CA LEU A 34 4.19 8.91 -5.21
C LEU A 34 2.89 9.61 -5.65
N VAL A 35 1.74 9.19 -5.11
CA VAL A 35 0.45 9.85 -5.34
C VAL A 35 0.50 11.30 -4.83
N LYS A 36 0.96 11.52 -3.59
CA LYS A 36 1.09 12.87 -2.99
C LYS A 36 2.06 13.79 -3.72
N THR A 37 3.10 13.23 -4.34
CA THR A 37 4.07 14.00 -5.14
C THR A 37 3.64 14.20 -6.60
N GLY A 38 2.41 13.83 -6.95
CA GLY A 38 1.83 14.02 -8.28
C GLY A 38 2.21 12.95 -9.30
N ARG A 39 3.02 11.96 -8.92
CA ARG A 39 3.38 10.80 -9.76
C ARG A 39 2.35 9.68 -9.60
N VAL A 40 1.08 10.02 -9.85
CA VAL A 40 -0.06 9.15 -9.54
C VAL A 40 0.00 7.80 -10.28
N HIS A 41 0.37 7.78 -11.56
CA HIS A 41 0.52 6.52 -12.32
C HIS A 41 1.60 5.59 -11.76
N LEU A 42 2.72 6.14 -11.29
CA LEU A 42 3.76 5.31 -10.66
C LEU A 42 3.30 4.81 -9.28
N GLY A 43 2.62 5.68 -8.52
CA GLY A 43 2.03 5.31 -7.24
C GLY A 43 1.00 4.18 -7.36
N GLU A 44 0.11 4.27 -8.35
CA GLU A 44 -0.88 3.24 -8.68
C GLU A 44 -0.22 1.89 -8.97
N LYS A 45 0.84 1.87 -9.80
CA LYS A 45 1.59 0.64 -10.08
C LYS A 45 2.20 0.03 -8.81
N VAL A 46 2.86 0.84 -7.99
CA VAL A 46 3.47 0.39 -6.73
C VAL A 46 2.41 -0.13 -5.75
N LEU A 47 1.23 0.49 -5.71
CA LEU A 47 0.12 0.05 -4.87
C LEU A 47 -0.51 -1.24 -5.38
N ARG A 48 -0.58 -1.45 -6.70
CA ARG A 48 -0.98 -2.76 -7.25
C ARG A 48 0.01 -3.85 -6.86
N ASP A 49 1.31 -3.57 -6.91
CA ASP A 49 2.33 -4.53 -6.46
C ASP A 49 2.16 -4.85 -4.96
N ALA A 50 1.84 -3.85 -4.12
CA ALA A 50 1.54 -4.06 -2.70
C ALA A 50 0.31 -4.97 -2.48
N VAL A 51 -0.77 -4.74 -3.22
CA VAL A 51 -1.99 -5.57 -3.18
C VAL A 51 -1.72 -6.99 -3.69
N GLN A 52 -0.90 -7.16 -4.73
CA GLN A 52 -0.54 -8.49 -5.24
C GLN A 52 0.29 -9.30 -4.24
N MET A 53 1.17 -8.63 -3.49
CA MET A 53 1.93 -9.29 -2.43
C MET A 53 1.02 -9.68 -1.26
N HIS A 54 0.21 -8.76 -0.76
CA HIS A 54 -0.64 -8.96 0.40
C HIS A 54 -2.08 -8.57 0.08
N SER A 55 -2.82 -9.50 -0.54
CA SER A 55 -4.20 -9.27 -0.99
C SER A 55 -5.18 -9.03 0.15
N THR A 56 -4.81 -9.35 1.39
CA THR A 56 -5.63 -9.16 2.60
C THR A 56 -5.39 -7.80 3.28
N SER A 57 -4.59 -6.93 2.69
CA SER A 57 -4.26 -5.63 3.27
C SER A 57 -5.28 -4.56 2.91
N HIS A 58 -6.15 -4.22 3.86
CA HIS A 58 -7.08 -3.11 3.71
C HIS A 58 -6.39 -1.76 3.40
N GLU A 59 -5.22 -1.50 3.99
CA GLU A 59 -4.45 -0.28 3.75
C GLU A 59 -3.96 -0.19 2.29
N ALA A 60 -3.49 -1.31 1.72
CA ALA A 60 -3.05 -1.35 0.33
C ALA A 60 -4.20 -1.14 -0.66
N TRP A 61 -5.36 -1.75 -0.40
CA TRP A 61 -6.57 -1.54 -1.20
C TRP A 61 -7.09 -0.10 -1.10
N SER A 62 -7.07 0.48 0.09
CA SER A 62 -7.44 1.88 0.30
C SER A 62 -6.50 2.82 -0.46
N GLY A 63 -5.19 2.61 -0.35
CA GLY A 63 -4.19 3.38 -1.09
C GLY A 63 -4.35 3.28 -2.60
N LEU A 64 -4.62 2.07 -3.11
CA LEU A 64 -4.93 1.86 -4.54
C LEU A 64 -6.20 2.63 -4.95
N GLY A 65 -7.24 2.60 -4.12
CA GLY A 65 -8.46 3.38 -4.32
C GLY A 65 -8.20 4.89 -4.39
N GLU A 66 -7.37 5.44 -3.50
CA GLU A 66 -6.96 6.85 -3.53
C GLU A 66 -6.21 7.20 -4.83
N ALA A 67 -5.29 6.35 -5.26
CA ALA A 67 -4.54 6.53 -6.50
C ALA A 67 -5.46 6.50 -7.73
N LEU A 68 -6.39 5.54 -7.79
CA LEU A 68 -7.35 5.41 -8.88
C LEU A 68 -8.38 6.56 -8.89
N GLN A 69 -8.79 7.04 -7.71
CA GLN A 69 -9.66 8.20 -7.59
C GLN A 69 -8.96 9.46 -8.15
N ALA A 70 -7.67 9.67 -7.84
CA ALA A 70 -6.89 10.76 -8.41
C ALA A 70 -6.74 10.65 -9.95
N LEU A 71 -6.83 9.44 -10.50
CA LEU A 71 -6.85 9.18 -11.95
C LEU A 71 -8.26 9.21 -12.57
N ASN A 72 -9.32 9.45 -11.79
CA ASN A 72 -10.73 9.34 -12.20
C ASN A 72 -11.08 7.97 -12.82
N HIS A 73 -10.49 6.89 -12.31
CA HIS A 73 -10.79 5.53 -12.77
C HIS A 73 -12.02 4.97 -12.03
N SER A 74 -12.90 4.27 -12.76
CA SER A 74 -14.12 3.68 -12.19
C SER A 74 -13.89 2.58 -11.15
N GLU A 75 -12.71 1.94 -11.20
CA GLU A 75 -12.29 0.86 -10.28
C GLU A 75 -12.00 1.37 -8.86
N ALA A 76 -11.92 2.69 -8.65
CA ALA A 76 -11.63 3.26 -7.33
C ALA A 76 -12.68 2.83 -6.28
N SER A 77 -13.96 2.83 -6.64
CA SER A 77 -15.05 2.43 -5.75
C SER A 77 -14.93 0.97 -5.32
N ASP A 78 -14.60 0.07 -6.25
CA ASP A 78 -14.42 -1.36 -5.95
C ASP A 78 -13.22 -1.59 -5.01
N CYS A 79 -12.14 -0.82 -5.18
CA CYS A 79 -10.99 -0.85 -4.28
C CYS A 79 -11.34 -0.39 -2.86
N PHE A 80 -12.20 0.62 -2.71
CA PHE A 80 -12.66 1.05 -1.39
C PHE A 80 -13.61 0.04 -0.74
N PHE A 81 -14.50 -0.61 -1.51
CA PHE A 81 -15.36 -1.66 -0.97
C PHE A 81 -14.54 -2.85 -0.45
N THR A 82 -13.58 -3.32 -1.24
CA THR A 82 -12.68 -4.40 -0.82
C THR A 82 -11.85 -4.02 0.41
N ALA A 83 -11.37 -2.78 0.50
CA ALA A 83 -10.68 -2.29 1.69
C ALA A 83 -11.57 -2.36 2.95
N LEU A 84 -12.84 -1.94 2.85
CA LEU A 84 -13.79 -1.98 3.96
C LEU A 84 -14.12 -3.41 4.42
N GLU A 85 -14.30 -4.34 3.48
CA GLU A 85 -14.55 -5.76 3.80
C GLU A 85 -13.35 -6.40 4.51
N LEU A 86 -12.13 -6.06 4.09
CA LEU A 86 -10.90 -6.53 4.71
C LEU A 86 -10.67 -5.90 6.09
N GLU A 87 -10.99 -4.61 6.26
CA GLU A 87 -10.91 -3.94 7.57
C GLU A 87 -11.86 -4.59 8.58
N ALA A 88 -13.10 -4.85 8.16
CA ALA A 88 -14.13 -5.46 9.01
C ALA A 88 -13.74 -6.88 9.48
N SER A 89 -12.90 -7.56 8.72
CA SER A 89 -12.40 -8.91 9.04
C SER A 89 -10.94 -8.92 9.52
N CYS A 90 -10.32 -7.74 9.69
CA CYS A 90 -8.91 -7.60 10.05
C CYS A 90 -8.69 -8.01 11.52
N PRO A 91 -7.83 -9.02 11.79
CA PRO A 91 -7.55 -9.42 13.16
C PRO A 91 -6.61 -8.43 13.84
N ILE A 92 -6.75 -8.26 15.16
CA ILE A 92 -5.87 -7.40 15.98
C ILE A 92 -4.38 -7.79 15.82
N ARG A 93 -4.12 -9.08 15.59
CA ARG A 93 -2.80 -9.59 15.19
C ARG A 93 -2.93 -10.49 13.98
N PRO A 94 -1.96 -10.48 13.06
CA PRO A 94 -1.97 -11.37 11.91
C PRO A 94 -2.06 -12.83 12.34
N PHE A 95 -2.89 -13.62 11.65
CA PHE A 95 -2.99 -15.06 11.90
C PHE A 95 -1.67 -15.81 11.72
N THR A 96 -0.72 -15.20 10.99
CA THR A 96 0.64 -15.71 10.78
C THR A 96 1.50 -15.75 12.04
N ILE A 97 1.07 -15.13 13.14
CA ILE A 97 1.80 -15.18 14.42
C ILE A 97 1.75 -16.55 15.09
N ILE A 98 0.76 -17.39 14.73
CA ILE A 98 0.64 -18.75 15.25
C ILE A 98 1.55 -19.64 14.39
N PRO A 99 2.60 -20.25 14.96
CA PRO A 99 3.48 -21.14 14.20
C PRO A 99 2.69 -22.34 13.67
N ARG A 100 2.83 -22.61 12.37
CA ARG A 100 2.26 -23.80 11.75
C ARG A 100 3.25 -24.94 11.95
N GLU A 101 3.17 -25.61 13.10
CA GLU A 101 3.90 -26.85 13.33
C GLU A 101 3.13 -28.03 12.70
N LEU A 102 3.87 -28.93 12.04
CA LEU A 102 3.36 -30.19 11.49
C LEU A 102 3.46 -31.31 12.52
#